data_AF-A0A6M5A577-F1
#
_entry.id   AF-A0A6M5A577-F1
#
_cell.length_a   1.000
_cell.length_b   1.000
_cell.length_c   1.000
_cell.angle_alpha   90.00
_cell.angle_beta   90.00
_cell.angle_gamma   90.00
#
_symmetry.space_group_name_H-M   'P 1'
#
loop_
_entity.id
_entity.type
_entity.pdbx_description
1 polymer ?
#
loop_
_entity_poly.entity_id
_entity_poly.type
_entity_poly.pdbx_seq_one_letter_code
_entity_poly.pdbx_strand_id
1 'polypeptide(L)' 'MFRVHLDNEDLILGYVSGRIRHSSIRILLGDRVKIEISRYDSTRRCIIYL' A
#
# COMPACT_ATOMS: atom_id res chain seq x y z
N MET A 1 -8.04 -4.63 0.76
CA MET A 1 -6.73 -5.30 0.90
C MET A 1 -6.16 -5.37 -0.51
N PHE A 2 -4.99 -4.79 -0.73
CA PHE A 2 -4.40 -4.64 -2.06
C PHE A 2 -3.07 -5.37 -2.12
N ARG A 3 -2.79 -6.00 -3.26
CA ARG A 3 -1.46 -6.54 -3.56
C ARG A 3 -0.65 -5.44 -4.22
N VAL A 4 0.47 -5.08 -3.59
CA VAL A 4 1.38 -4.05 -4.10
C VAL A 4 2.68 -4.75 -4.48
N HIS A 5 3.17 -4.45 -5.67
CA HIS A 5 4.48 -4.88 -6.14
C HIS A 5 5.49 -3.80 -5.77
N LEU A 6 6.49 -4.14 -4.96
CA LEU A 6 7.62 -3.23 -4.74
C LEU A 6 8.57 -3.29 -5.94
N ASP A 7 9.36 -2.23 -6.11
CA ASP A 7 10.49 -2.22 -7.03
C ASP A 7 11.51 -3.33 -6.72
N ASN A 8 11.52 -3.82 -5.48
CA ASN A 8 12.41 -4.87 -5.00
C ASN A 8 11.89 -6.30 -5.27
N GLU A 9 10.93 -6.47 -6.19
CA GLU A 9 10.26 -7.73 -6.58
C GLU A 9 9.39 -8.41 -5.50
N ASP A 10 9.30 -7.82 -4.30
CA ASP A 10 8.43 -8.31 -3.24
C ASP A 10 6.95 -7.95 -3.48
N LEU A 11 6.09 -8.96 -3.34
CA LEU A 11 4.64 -8.82 -3.32
C LEU A 11 4.15 -8.71 -1.88
N ILE A 12 3.60 -7.55 -1.51
CA ILE A 12 3.15 -7.29 -0.15
C ILE A 12 1.66 -6.99 -0.12
N LEU A 13 1.02 -7.37 1.00
CA LEU A 13 -0.37 -7.07 1.29
C LEU A 13 -0.47 -5.74 2.05
N GLY A 14 -1.07 -4.77 1.36
CA GLY A 14 -1.30 -3.43 1.88
C GLY A 14 -2.76 -3.18 2.26
N TYR A 15 -2.93 -2.35 3.29
CA TYR A 15 -4.22 -1.76 3.64
C TYR A 15 -4.21 -0.28 3.26
N VAL A 16 -5.37 0.20 2.81
CA VAL A 16 -5.56 1.60 2.49
C VAL A 16 -5.71 2.38 3.79
N SER A 17 -4.95 3.46 3.95
CA SER A 17 -5.11 4.36 5.09
C SER A 17 -6.51 4.96 5.14
N GLY A 18 -6.98 5.30 6.34
CA GLY A 18 -8.26 5.99 6.53
C GLY A 18 -8.33 7.31 5.75
N ARG A 19 -7.20 7.99 5.54
CA ARG A 19 -7.12 9.25 4.79
C ARG A 19 -7.52 9.08 3.31
N ILE A 20 -7.05 8.02 2.65
CA ILE A 20 -7.43 7.72 1.25
C ILE A 20 -8.91 7.36 1.16
N ARG A 21 -9.43 6.58 2.13
CA ARG A 21 -10.87 6.26 2.22
C ARG A 21 -11.73 7.51 2.36
N HIS A 22 -11.32 8.44 3.23
CA HIS A 22 -12.03 9.70 3.44
C HIS A 22 -11.96 10.61 2.21
N SER A 23 -10.80 10.66 1.54
CA SER A 23 -10.59 11.46 0.34
C SER A 23 -11.22 10.86 -0.92
N SER A 24 -11.91 9.70 -0.82
CA SER A 24 -12.55 9.00 -1.94
C SER A 24 -11.61 8.69 -3.11
N ILE A 25 -10.31 8.54 -2.86
CA ILE A 25 -9.32 8.28 -3.90
C ILE A 25 -9.39 6.80 -4.27
N ARG A 26 -9.53 6.54 -5.58
CA ARG A 26 -9.72 5.20 -6.13
C ARG A 26 -8.40 4.70 -6.70
N ILE A 27 -7.87 3.62 -6.13
CA ILE A 27 -6.62 3.00 -6.58
C ILE A 27 -6.95 2.00 -7.70
N LEU A 28 -6.34 2.17 -8.86
CA LEU A 28 -6.47 1.31 -10.03
C LEU A 28 -5.21 0.46 -10.23
N LEU A 29 -5.32 -0.62 -11.00
CA LEU A 29 -4.17 -1.45 -11.38
C LEU A 29 -3.20 -0.63 -12.24
N GLY A 30 -1.92 -0.62 -11.86
CA GLY A 30 -0.87 0.15 -12.54
C GLY A 30 -0.58 1.54 -11.96
N ASP A 31 -1.36 1.98 -10.96
CA ASP A 31 -1.15 3.26 -10.30
C ASP A 31 0.06 3.19 -9.34
N ARG A 32 0.86 4.26 -9.29
CA ARG A 32 2.01 4.36 -8.40
C ARG A 32 1.59 4.96 -7.07
N VAL A 33 1.65 4.15 -6.02
CA VAL A 33 1.26 4.54 -4.66
C VAL A 33 2.46 4.55 -3.72
N LYS A 34 2.47 5.48 -2.76
CA LYS A 34 3.43 5.43 -1.66
C LYS A 34 2.93 4.49 -0.57
N ILE A 35 3.88 3.84 0.07
CA ILE A 35 3.64 2.83 1.10
C ILE A 35 4.58 3.07 2.27
N GLU A 36 4.04 3.02 3.49
CA GLU A 36 4.83 2.91 4.71
C GLU A 36 4.91 1.45 5.11
N ILE A 37 6.13 1.00 5.34
CA ILE A 37 6.42 -0.34 5.82
C ILE A 37 7.02 -0.18 7.20
N SER A 38 6.42 -0.84 8.21
CA SER A 38 7.02 -0.90 9.53
C SER A 38 8.28 -1.78 9.46
N ARG A 39 9.42 -1.27 9.96
CA ARG A 39 10.74 -1.94 9.89
C ARG A 39 10.78 -3.35 10.50
N TYR A 40 9.80 -3.68 11.33
CA TYR A 40 9.77 -4.94 12.08
C TYR A 40 8.97 -6.05 11.41
N ASP A 41 8.11 -5.73 10.43
CA ASP A 41 7.24 -6.70 9.75
C ASP A 41 7.05 -6.31 8.28
N SER A 42 8.12 -6.49 7.50
CA SER A 42 8.16 -6.15 6.06
C SER A 42 7.10 -6.89 5.24
N THR A 43 6.66 -8.06 5.69
CA THR A 43 5.81 -8.97 4.90
C THR A 43 4.32 -8.87 5.22
N ARG A 44 3.93 -8.24 6.34
CA ARG A 44 2.59 -8.48 6.91
C ARG A 44 1.65 -7.30 6.84
N ARG A 45 2.13 -6.05 6.96
CA ARG A 45 1.24 -4.87 6.94
C ARG A 45 1.94 -3.61 6.45
N CYS A 46 1.68 -3.21 5.21
CA CYS A 46 2.00 -1.88 4.72
C CYS A 46 0.74 -1.00 4.74
N ILE A 47 0.90 0.29 5.04
CA ILE A 47 -0.18 1.27 4.91
C ILE A 47 0.05 2.07 3.64
N ILE A 48 -0.94 2.08 2.76
CA ILE A 48 -0.95 2.89 1.55
C ILE A 48 -1.45 4.29 1.93
N TYR A 49 -0.64 5.31 1.66
CA TYR A 49 -0.97 6.71 1.78
C TYR A 49 -0.40 7.46 0.57
N LEU A 50 -1.07 8.49 0.09
CA LEU A 50 -0.63 9.28 -1.07
C LEU A 50 0.29 10.42 -0.63
#